data_AF-D0NRX9-F1
#
_entry.id   AF-D0NRX9-F1
#
_cell.length_a   1.000
_cell.length_b   1.000
_cell.length_c   1.000
_cell.angle_alpha   90.00
_cell.angle_beta   90.00
_cell.angle_gamma   90.00
#
_symmetry.space_group_name_H-M   'P 1'
#
loop_
_entity.id
_entity.type
_entity.pdbx_description
1 polymer ?
#
loop_
_entity_poly.entity_id
_entity_poly.type
_entity_poly.pdbx_seq_one_letter_code
_entity_poly.pdbx_strand_id
1 'polypeptide(L)'
;MASINDSTSPSSSFLSPSSNDRSANNDENLRRQVGQIVADTQQTIDSHLTLFRVGLMVMVAASVGACVKLSGLLNRVNKVEDIPLWQFARRKKLRVRLIRQSRQDPSIFYVYHTPFFRRVVLQDVLPQSLAVSVSGKKESDLLAVRLFGVQVDETSEEWVWFNFVSSHRYLTIQLLQRISVEGSERVATCNIALRRWPLGKDFAHELVSHGYAECIPENLENYDNGS
;
A
#
# COMPACT_ATOMS: atom_id res chain seq x y z
N MET A 1 -111.35 10.92 34.32
CA MET A 1 -110.04 11.22 34.93
C MET A 1 -109.37 12.25 34.02
N ALA A 2 -109.47 13.57 34.24
CA ALA A 2 -108.92 14.39 35.34
C ALA A 2 -107.38 14.28 35.38
N SER A 3 -106.55 15.33 35.49
CA SER A 3 -106.69 16.80 35.43
C SER A 3 -105.29 17.42 35.65
N ILE A 4 -105.04 18.60 35.08
CA ILE A 4 -104.34 19.78 35.65
C ILE A 4 -102.81 19.83 35.89
N ASN A 5 -102.33 21.02 35.47
CA ASN A 5 -101.13 21.85 35.63
C ASN A 5 -100.23 21.85 36.88
N ASP A 6 -99.02 22.35 36.60
CA ASP A 6 -98.23 23.44 37.23
C ASP A 6 -97.33 23.27 38.47
N SER A 7 -96.12 23.82 38.25
CA SER A 7 -95.30 24.65 39.14
C SER A 7 -94.53 24.01 40.31
N THR A 8 -93.22 24.28 40.39
CA THR A 8 -92.58 25.29 41.29
C THR A 8 -91.13 24.88 41.63
N SER A 9 -90.15 25.73 41.32
CA SER A 9 -88.76 25.70 41.83
C SER A 9 -88.68 26.29 43.26
N PRO A 10 -87.65 25.99 44.10
CA PRO A 10 -86.56 26.97 44.24
C PRO A 10 -85.15 26.46 44.67
N SER A 11 -84.14 27.25 44.28
CA SER A 11 -82.93 27.65 45.02
C SER A 11 -81.90 26.65 45.57
N SER A 12 -80.67 26.76 45.06
CA SER A 12 -79.36 26.89 45.74
C SER A 12 -78.31 26.20 44.87
N SER A 13 -77.11 26.70 44.62
CA SER A 13 -76.34 27.81 45.14
C SER A 13 -75.22 28.11 44.14
N PHE A 14 -74.79 29.36 44.11
CA PHE A 14 -73.49 29.82 43.65
C PHE A 14 -72.38 28.76 43.76
N LEU A 15 -71.56 28.63 42.71
CA LEU A 15 -70.11 28.86 42.76
C LEU A 15 -69.51 28.58 41.38
N SER A 16 -69.11 29.64 40.68
CA SER A 16 -67.95 29.54 39.79
C SER A 16 -66.72 29.28 40.64
N PRO A 17 -65.82 28.36 40.23
CA PRO A 17 -64.40 28.56 40.42
C PRO A 17 -63.77 28.77 39.05
N SER A 18 -63.72 30.05 38.64
CA SER A 18 -62.66 30.49 37.75
C SER A 18 -61.34 30.36 38.51
N SER A 19 -60.39 29.54 38.02
CA SER A 19 -58.93 29.71 38.19
C SER A 19 -58.07 28.45 37.96
N ASN A 20 -58.39 27.54 37.01
CA ASN A 20 -57.47 26.43 36.68
C ASN A 20 -56.78 26.51 35.31
N ASP A 21 -57.10 27.47 34.45
CA ASP A 21 -56.44 27.62 33.14
C ASP A 21 -54.99 28.11 33.24
N ARG A 22 -54.59 28.70 34.39
CA ARG A 22 -53.23 29.20 34.58
C ARG A 22 -52.21 28.11 34.95
N SER A 23 -52.62 27.02 35.60
CA SER A 23 -51.66 25.97 36.01
C SER A 23 -51.38 24.97 34.90
N ALA A 24 -52.40 24.60 34.10
CA ALA A 24 -52.24 23.69 32.96
C ALA A 24 -51.31 24.29 31.88
N ASN A 25 -51.44 25.59 31.64
CA ASN A 25 -50.64 26.32 30.65
C ASN A 25 -49.16 26.50 31.07
N ASN A 26 -48.90 26.56 32.38
CA ASN A 26 -47.54 26.62 32.92
C ASN A 26 -46.83 25.25 32.86
N ASP A 27 -47.55 24.16 33.10
CA ASP A 27 -46.97 22.80 33.03
C ASP A 27 -46.67 22.39 31.58
N GLU A 28 -47.50 22.80 30.62
CA GLU A 28 -47.24 22.57 29.19
C GLU A 28 -46.03 23.39 28.68
N ASN A 29 -45.89 24.63 29.12
CA ASN A 29 -44.71 25.46 28.80
C ASN A 29 -43.42 24.90 29.41
N LEU A 30 -43.45 24.41 30.66
CA LEU A 30 -42.31 23.75 31.29
C LEU A 30 -41.90 22.48 30.54
N ARG A 31 -42.86 21.64 30.13
CA ARG A 31 -42.59 20.44 29.34
C ARG A 31 -42.00 20.76 27.98
N ARG A 32 -42.47 21.82 27.30
CA ARG A 32 -41.89 22.28 26.03
C ARG A 32 -40.47 22.82 26.24
N GLN A 33 -40.22 23.59 27.29
CA GLN A 33 -38.92 24.16 27.58
C GLN A 33 -37.88 23.09 27.95
N VAL A 34 -38.26 22.11 28.76
CA VAL A 34 -37.42 20.95 29.08
C VAL A 34 -37.21 20.08 27.84
N GLY A 35 -38.24 19.86 27.03
CA GLY A 35 -38.12 19.14 25.75
C GLY A 35 -37.16 19.82 24.77
N GLN A 36 -37.20 21.16 24.70
CA GLN A 36 -36.26 21.95 23.89
C GLN A 36 -34.82 21.84 24.40
N ILE A 37 -34.61 21.93 25.72
CA ILE A 37 -33.28 21.79 26.33
C ILE A 37 -32.73 20.38 26.08
N VAL A 38 -33.53 19.34 26.23
CA VAL A 38 -33.11 17.95 25.97
C VAL A 38 -32.79 17.76 24.49
N ALA A 39 -33.62 18.27 23.58
CA ALA A 39 -33.38 18.19 22.14
C ALA A 39 -32.09 18.92 21.72
N ASP A 40 -31.86 20.14 22.23
CA ASP A 40 -30.66 20.93 21.94
C ASP A 40 -29.40 20.26 22.53
N THR A 41 -29.49 19.68 23.72
CA THR A 41 -28.37 18.96 24.34
C THR A 41 -28.05 17.68 23.57
N GLN A 42 -29.08 16.95 23.12
CA GLN A 42 -28.93 15.73 22.34
C GLN A 42 -28.36 16.03 20.94
N GLN A 43 -28.82 17.10 20.30
CA GLN A 43 -28.29 17.56 19.02
C GLN A 43 -26.83 18.04 19.13
N THR A 44 -26.47 18.67 20.26
CA THR A 44 -25.08 19.07 20.54
C THR A 44 -24.18 17.85 20.73
N ILE A 45 -24.62 16.86 21.50
CA ILE A 45 -23.89 15.61 21.72
C ILE A 45 -23.72 14.83 20.40
N ASP A 46 -24.78 14.71 19.60
CA ASP A 46 -24.73 14.04 18.30
C ASP A 46 -23.80 14.77 17.31
N SER A 47 -23.77 16.11 17.33
CA SER A 47 -22.84 16.92 16.53
C SER A 47 -21.37 16.71 16.94
N HIS A 48 -21.08 16.68 18.24
CA HIS A 48 -19.73 16.39 18.73
C HIS A 48 -19.30 14.95 18.40
N LEU A 49 -20.22 13.99 18.49
CA LEU A 49 -19.94 12.59 18.21
C LEU A 49 -19.71 12.33 16.71
N THR A 50 -20.45 13.01 15.84
CA THR A 50 -20.25 12.96 14.38
C THR A 50 -18.92 13.60 13.98
N LEU A 51 -18.58 14.78 14.52
CA LEU A 51 -17.26 15.41 14.30
C LEU A 51 -16.11 14.52 14.77
N PHE A 52 -16.24 13.88 15.95
CA PHE A 52 -15.23 12.94 16.43
C PHE A 52 -15.08 11.73 15.51
N ARG A 53 -16.19 11.13 15.04
CA ARG A 53 -16.15 10.00 14.10
C ARG A 53 -15.50 10.37 12.77
N VAL A 54 -15.85 11.54 12.21
CA VAL A 54 -15.24 12.03 10.97
C VAL A 54 -13.75 12.31 11.18
N GLY A 55 -13.38 12.96 12.29
CA GLY A 55 -11.99 13.23 12.64
C GLY A 55 -11.16 11.95 12.79
N LEU A 56 -11.73 10.92 13.42
CA LEU A 56 -11.07 9.61 13.57
C LEU A 56 -10.91 8.90 12.23
N MET A 57 -11.92 8.93 11.36
CA MET A 57 -11.82 8.38 10.00
C MET A 57 -10.73 9.06 9.17
N VAL A 58 -10.64 10.40 9.24
CA VAL A 58 -9.59 11.17 8.56
C VAL A 58 -8.21 10.83 9.10
N MET A 59 -8.05 10.72 10.42
CA MET A 59 -6.78 10.36 11.04
C MET A 59 -6.36 8.94 10.66
N VAL A 60 -7.29 7.98 10.64
CA VAL A 60 -7.02 6.60 10.20
C VAL A 60 -6.63 6.56 8.71
N ALA A 61 -7.33 7.30 7.85
CA ALA A 61 -6.97 7.37 6.44
C ALA A 61 -5.57 7.99 6.24
N ALA A 62 -5.25 9.06 6.99
CA ALA A 62 -3.94 9.70 6.94
C ALA A 62 -2.82 8.78 7.46
N SER A 63 -3.07 8.03 8.55
CA SER A 63 -2.08 7.10 9.10
C SER A 63 -1.83 5.93 8.16
N VAL A 64 -2.87 5.36 7.55
CA VAL A 64 -2.72 4.34 6.50
C VAL A 64 -1.92 4.89 5.32
N GLY A 65 -2.23 6.11 4.85
CA GLY A 65 -1.48 6.76 3.78
C GLY A 65 0.00 6.95 4.12
N ALA A 66 0.30 7.41 5.33
CA ALA A 66 1.67 7.56 5.83
C ALA A 66 2.39 6.21 5.96
N CYS A 67 1.72 5.18 6.50
CA CYS A 67 2.26 3.83 6.62
C CYS A 67 2.60 3.24 5.25
N VAL A 68 1.73 3.41 4.25
CA VAL A 68 1.97 2.92 2.88
C VAL A 68 3.17 3.64 2.24
N LYS A 69 3.27 4.97 2.42
CA LYS A 69 4.39 5.77 1.91
C LYS A 69 5.72 5.37 2.57
N LEU A 70 5.73 5.19 3.89
CA LEU A 70 6.91 4.78 4.66
C LEU A 70 7.32 3.32 4.43
N SER A 71 6.36 2.45 4.10
CA SER A 71 6.64 1.03 3.80
C SER A 71 7.41 0.82 2.49
N GLY A 72 7.52 1.85 1.64
CA GLY A 72 8.16 1.76 0.32
C GLY A 72 7.40 0.85 -0.66
N LEU A 73 6.13 0.56 -0.39
CA LEU A 73 5.29 -0.30 -1.23
C LEU A 73 4.95 0.38 -2.59
N LEU A 74 4.98 1.71 -2.59
CA LEU A 74 4.71 2.57 -3.75
C LEU A 74 5.99 3.07 -4.44
N ASN A 75 7.11 3.11 -3.73
CA ASN A 75 8.34 3.68 -4.26
C ASN A 75 9.02 2.69 -5.20
N ARG A 76 9.17 3.11 -6.45
CA ARG A 76 10.05 2.44 -7.40
C ARG A 76 11.50 2.65 -6.93
N VAL A 77 12.30 1.61 -7.10
CA VAL A 77 13.73 1.65 -6.79
C VAL A 77 14.42 1.70 -8.13
N ASN A 78 15.16 2.78 -8.37
CA ASN A 78 15.86 2.99 -9.64
C ASN A 78 17.36 2.74 -9.48
N LYS A 79 17.94 3.06 -8.32
CA LYS A 79 19.35 2.79 -8.02
C LYS A 79 19.49 1.89 -6.81
N VAL A 80 20.59 1.16 -6.76
CA VAL A 80 20.94 0.32 -5.60
C VAL A 80 21.14 1.17 -4.35
N GLU A 81 21.58 2.41 -4.52
CA GLU A 81 21.78 3.37 -3.43
C GLU A 81 20.49 3.79 -2.73
N ASP A 82 19.37 3.77 -3.47
CA ASP A 82 18.06 4.13 -2.95
C ASP A 82 17.46 3.01 -2.08
N ILE A 83 18.02 1.80 -2.15
CA ILE A 83 17.55 0.67 -1.36
C ILE A 83 18.05 0.82 0.08
N PRO A 84 17.14 0.90 1.06
CA PRO A 84 17.53 0.96 2.46
C PRO A 84 18.30 -0.30 2.89
N LEU A 85 19.35 -0.13 3.70
CA LEU A 85 20.18 -1.24 4.20
C LEU A 85 19.35 -2.33 4.92
N TRP A 86 18.29 -1.95 5.62
CA TRP A 86 17.40 -2.91 6.28
C TRP A 86 16.71 -3.87 5.31
N GLN A 87 16.55 -3.50 4.02
CA GLN A 87 16.01 -4.41 3.01
C GLN A 87 17.02 -5.49 2.60
N PHE A 88 18.32 -5.19 2.62
CA PHE A 88 19.39 -6.16 2.45
C PHE A 88 19.52 -7.06 3.67
N ALA A 89 19.58 -6.47 4.87
CA ALA A 89 19.66 -7.24 6.12
C ALA A 89 18.48 -8.22 6.31
N ARG A 90 17.27 -7.84 5.86
CA ARG A 90 16.08 -8.72 5.89
C ARG A 90 15.94 -9.63 4.65
N ARG A 91 16.93 -9.62 3.75
CA ARG A 91 16.93 -10.37 2.49
C ARG A 91 15.62 -10.23 1.72
N LYS A 92 15.15 -8.99 1.58
CA LYS A 92 13.83 -8.69 1.00
C LYS A 92 13.75 -9.16 -0.44
N LYS A 93 12.62 -9.77 -0.78
CA LYS A 93 12.31 -10.21 -2.15
C LYS A 93 11.68 -9.08 -2.94
N LEU A 94 12.32 -8.67 -4.03
CA LEU A 94 11.81 -7.67 -4.97
C LEU A 94 11.37 -8.36 -6.26
N ARG A 95 10.35 -7.80 -6.91
CA ARG A 95 9.87 -8.29 -8.19
C ARG A 95 10.37 -7.40 -9.30
N VAL A 96 11.04 -7.99 -10.27
CA VAL A 96 11.71 -7.24 -11.33
C VAL A 96 11.43 -7.83 -12.70
N ARG A 97 11.79 -7.10 -13.76
CA ARG A 97 11.91 -7.60 -15.12
C ARG A 97 13.37 -7.44 -15.56
N LEU A 98 13.92 -8.47 -16.19
CA LEU A 98 15.25 -8.36 -16.78
C LEU A 98 15.17 -7.53 -18.06
N ILE A 99 16.05 -6.53 -18.19
CA ILE A 99 16.04 -5.62 -19.34
C ILE A 99 17.24 -5.87 -20.24
N ARG A 100 18.44 -6.01 -19.66
CA ARG A 100 19.65 -6.30 -20.42
C ARG A 100 20.76 -6.81 -19.51
N GLN A 101 21.77 -7.40 -20.12
CA GLN A 101 23.06 -7.71 -19.50
C GLN A 101 24.05 -6.56 -19.76
N SER A 102 25.01 -6.36 -18.87
CA SER A 102 26.08 -5.38 -19.08
C SER A 102 27.07 -5.91 -20.12
N ARG A 103 27.55 -5.01 -20.99
CA ARG A 103 28.58 -5.32 -22.00
C ARG A 103 30.00 -5.25 -21.46
N GLN A 104 30.20 -4.60 -20.31
CA GLN A 104 31.51 -4.46 -19.68
C GLN A 104 31.80 -5.61 -18.71
N ASP A 105 30.76 -6.09 -18.02
CA ASP A 105 30.84 -7.23 -17.11
C ASP A 105 29.61 -8.12 -17.33
N PRO A 106 29.75 -9.29 -17.96
CA PRO A 106 28.63 -10.19 -18.22
C PRO A 106 27.94 -10.67 -16.93
N SER A 107 28.58 -10.58 -15.77
CA SER A 107 27.97 -10.98 -14.49
C SER A 107 26.98 -9.95 -13.94
N ILE A 108 26.94 -8.74 -14.51
CA ILE A 108 26.04 -7.66 -14.11
C ILE A 108 24.82 -7.62 -15.04
N PHE A 109 23.65 -7.63 -14.43
CA PHE A 109 22.36 -7.54 -15.08
C PHE A 109 21.65 -6.25 -14.70
N TYR A 110 20.99 -5.61 -15.66
CA TYR A 110 20.15 -4.45 -15.44
C TYR A 110 18.69 -4.87 -15.37
N VAL A 111 18.08 -4.65 -14.20
CA VAL A 111 16.70 -5.06 -13.94
C VAL A 111 15.81 -3.87 -13.62
N TYR A 112 14.56 -3.95 -14.07
CA TYR A 112 13.52 -2.97 -13.79
C TYR A 112 12.69 -3.42 -12.59
N HIS A 113 12.69 -2.63 -11.50
CA HIS A 113 11.84 -2.90 -10.35
C HIS A 113 10.37 -2.55 -10.63
N THR A 114 9.47 -3.53 -10.49
CA THR A 114 8.02 -3.33 -10.59
C THR A 114 7.38 -3.44 -9.19
N PRO A 115 7.04 -2.30 -8.54
CA PRO A 115 6.38 -2.31 -7.24
C PRO A 115 4.99 -2.94 -7.30
N PHE A 116 4.57 -3.55 -6.19
CA PHE A 116 3.35 -4.36 -6.11
C PHE A 116 2.09 -3.58 -6.48
N PHE A 117 1.93 -2.37 -5.95
CA PHE A 117 0.73 -1.56 -6.17
C PHE A 117 0.57 -1.15 -7.64
N ARG A 118 1.69 -0.85 -8.32
CA ARG A 118 1.68 -0.52 -9.74
C ARG A 118 1.30 -1.72 -10.62
N ARG A 119 1.63 -2.94 -10.19
CA ARG A 119 1.22 -4.17 -10.87
C ARG A 119 -0.28 -4.43 -10.75
N VAL A 120 -0.82 -4.31 -9.54
CA VAL A 120 -2.22 -4.70 -9.27
C VAL A 120 -3.21 -3.62 -9.68
N VAL A 121 -2.84 -2.34 -9.55
CA VAL A 121 -3.76 -1.22 -9.72
C VAL A 121 -3.54 -0.47 -11.04
N LEU A 122 -2.29 -0.28 -11.45
CA LEU A 122 -1.93 0.59 -12.60
C LEU A 122 -1.55 -0.18 -13.88
N GLN A 123 -1.74 -1.51 -13.89
CA GLN A 123 -1.36 -2.39 -15.02
C GLN A 123 0.03 -2.04 -15.57
N ASP A 124 1.06 -2.08 -14.72
CA ASP A 124 2.43 -1.63 -15.02
C ASP A 124 2.95 -2.06 -16.41
N VAL A 125 2.86 -1.14 -17.37
CA VAL A 125 3.42 -1.27 -18.72
C VAL A 125 4.90 -0.90 -18.64
N LEU A 126 5.77 -1.80 -19.12
CA LEU A 126 7.18 -1.48 -19.23
C LEU A 126 7.33 -0.23 -20.11
N PRO A 127 8.02 0.84 -19.67
CA PRO A 127 8.19 2.04 -20.48
C PRO A 127 8.79 1.65 -21.83
N GLN A 128 8.13 2.02 -22.94
CA GLN A 128 8.58 1.67 -24.30
C GLN A 128 10.02 2.14 -24.58
N SER A 129 10.48 3.19 -23.90
CA SER A 129 11.86 3.68 -23.97
C SER A 129 12.91 2.69 -23.46
N LEU A 130 12.54 1.70 -22.66
CA LEU A 130 13.41 0.63 -22.16
C LEU A 130 13.35 -0.64 -23.02
N ALA A 131 12.32 -0.76 -23.87
CA ALA A 131 12.18 -1.88 -24.80
C ALA A 131 12.99 -1.68 -26.11
N VAL A 132 13.37 -0.44 -26.44
CA VAL A 132 13.97 -0.07 -27.75
C VAL A 132 15.22 0.83 -27.60
N SER A 133 15.96 0.80 -26.49
CA SER A 133 17.04 1.80 -26.31
C SER A 133 18.28 1.53 -27.18
N VAL A 134 18.26 2.07 -28.40
CA VAL A 134 19.41 2.30 -29.30
C VAL A 134 20.24 3.53 -28.87
N SER A 135 19.85 4.24 -27.80
CA SER A 135 20.52 5.46 -27.35
C SER A 135 20.90 5.40 -25.87
N GLY A 136 22.21 5.36 -25.61
CA GLY A 136 22.85 5.17 -24.29
C GLY A 136 22.75 6.35 -23.32
N LYS A 137 21.54 6.83 -23.00
CA LYS A 137 21.34 7.94 -22.05
C LYS A 137 20.40 7.67 -20.87
N LYS A 138 19.94 6.43 -20.63
CA LYS A 138 18.98 6.11 -19.55
C LYS A 138 19.35 4.91 -18.68
N GLU A 139 20.63 4.75 -18.37
CA GLU A 139 21.10 3.79 -17.35
C GLU A 139 20.56 4.12 -15.95
N SER A 140 20.24 5.39 -15.68
CA SER A 140 19.84 5.91 -14.36
C SER A 140 18.56 5.34 -13.75
N ASP A 141 17.79 4.55 -14.51
CA ASP A 141 16.47 4.06 -14.14
C ASP A 141 16.43 2.53 -13.90
N LEU A 142 17.57 1.87 -14.02
CA LEU A 142 17.72 0.42 -13.92
C LEU A 142 18.58 0.05 -12.72
N LEU A 143 18.16 -1.00 -12.02
CA LEU A 143 18.91 -1.55 -10.91
C LEU A 143 20.00 -2.47 -11.46
N ALA A 144 21.27 -2.16 -11.17
CA ALA A 144 22.38 -3.05 -11.43
C ALA A 144 22.40 -4.17 -10.38
N VAL A 145 22.30 -5.42 -10.82
CA VAL A 145 22.34 -6.60 -9.96
C VAL A 145 23.37 -7.60 -10.45
N ARG A 146 24.03 -8.27 -9.52
CA ARG A 146 24.97 -9.38 -9.79
C ARG A 146 24.45 -10.65 -9.12
N LEU A 147 24.68 -11.79 -9.77
CA LEU A 147 24.36 -13.09 -9.20
C LEU A 147 25.39 -13.49 -8.15
N PHE A 148 24.90 -14.02 -7.03
CA PHE A 148 25.75 -14.56 -5.97
C PHE A 148 26.40 -15.88 -6.40
N GLY A 149 27.69 -16.04 -6.09
CA GLY A 149 28.43 -17.28 -6.26
C GLY A 149 28.57 -17.77 -7.71
N VAL A 150 28.34 -16.91 -8.70
CA VAL A 150 28.38 -17.27 -10.12
C VAL A 150 29.01 -16.15 -10.94
N GLN A 151 29.93 -16.53 -11.83
CA GLN A 151 30.47 -15.66 -12.88
C GLN A 151 29.92 -16.09 -14.23
N VAL A 152 29.37 -15.13 -14.95
CA VAL A 152 28.67 -15.37 -16.22
C VAL A 152 29.63 -15.13 -17.37
N ASP A 153 29.55 -15.97 -18.39
CA ASP A 153 30.35 -15.84 -19.61
C ASP A 153 29.73 -14.83 -20.59
N GLU A 154 30.55 -14.22 -21.45
CA GLU A 154 30.12 -13.24 -22.45
C GLU A 154 29.17 -13.86 -23.49
N THR A 155 29.30 -15.16 -23.78
CA THR A 155 28.46 -15.89 -24.74
C THR A 155 26.99 -16.03 -24.31
N SER A 156 26.67 -15.68 -23.07
CA SER A 156 25.33 -15.81 -22.49
C SER A 156 24.33 -14.76 -22.99
N GLU A 157 24.79 -13.63 -23.56
CA GLU A 157 23.95 -12.47 -23.88
C GLU A 157 22.73 -12.83 -24.75
N GLU A 158 22.94 -13.59 -25.83
CA GLU A 158 21.87 -13.98 -26.76
C GLU A 158 20.85 -14.91 -26.09
N TRP A 159 21.33 -15.89 -25.31
CA TRP A 159 20.47 -16.84 -24.62
C TRP A 159 19.64 -16.15 -23.53
N VAL A 160 20.26 -15.26 -22.75
CA VAL A 160 19.60 -14.44 -21.73
C VAL A 160 18.55 -13.53 -22.37
N TRP A 161 18.91 -12.91 -23.50
CA TRP A 161 17.99 -12.05 -24.24
C TRP A 161 16.74 -12.84 -24.68
N PHE A 162 16.94 -13.99 -25.31
CA PHE A 162 15.84 -14.77 -25.88
C PHE A 162 14.92 -15.34 -24.80
N ASN A 163 15.47 -15.83 -23.69
CA ASN A 163 14.67 -16.52 -22.67
C ASN A 163 14.03 -15.58 -21.64
N PHE A 164 14.68 -14.46 -21.32
CA PHE A 164 14.29 -13.63 -20.17
C PHE A 164 13.96 -12.19 -20.54
N VAL A 165 14.79 -11.54 -21.36
CA VAL A 165 14.57 -10.14 -21.74
C VAL A 165 13.36 -9.99 -22.67
N SER A 166 13.35 -10.74 -23.78
CA SER A 166 12.33 -10.67 -24.83
C SER A 166 10.92 -10.98 -24.30
N SER A 167 10.83 -11.86 -23.30
CA SER A 167 9.57 -12.33 -22.75
C SER A 167 8.98 -11.38 -21.70
N HIS A 168 9.73 -10.36 -21.26
CA HIS A 168 9.33 -9.37 -20.26
C HIS A 168 8.68 -9.97 -18.99
N ARG A 169 9.04 -11.21 -18.66
CA ARG A 169 8.45 -11.94 -17.53
C ARG A 169 8.95 -11.38 -16.21
N TYR A 170 8.09 -11.50 -15.18
CA TYR A 170 8.46 -11.11 -13.84
C TYR A 170 9.38 -12.15 -13.18
N LEU A 171 10.53 -11.69 -12.75
CA LEU A 171 11.49 -12.41 -11.93
C LEU A 171 11.40 -11.94 -10.48
N THR A 172 11.94 -12.72 -9.56
CA THR A 172 12.05 -12.32 -8.15
C THR A 172 13.51 -12.30 -7.76
N ILE A 173 14.03 -11.15 -7.36
CA ILE A 173 15.38 -11.04 -6.80
C ILE A 173 15.28 -11.06 -5.28
N GLN A 174 16.20 -11.76 -4.64
CA GLN A 174 16.42 -11.72 -3.20
C GLN A 174 17.72 -10.98 -2.95
N LEU A 175 17.62 -9.79 -2.36
CA LEU A 175 18.77 -8.95 -2.08
C LEU A 175 19.65 -9.58 -1.01
N LEU A 176 20.97 -9.57 -1.20
CA LEU A 176 21.94 -10.07 -0.24
C LEU A 176 22.82 -8.94 0.28
N GLN A 177 23.58 -8.29 -0.61
CA GLN A 177 24.51 -7.22 -0.22
C GLN A 177 24.61 -6.16 -1.32
N ARG A 178 25.08 -4.98 -0.93
CA ARG A 178 25.48 -3.93 -1.86
C ARG A 178 26.99 -3.93 -2.01
N ILE A 179 27.49 -4.09 -3.23
CA ILE A 179 28.91 -4.01 -3.53
C ILE A 179 29.17 -2.72 -4.30
N SER A 180 30.25 -2.02 -3.92
CA SER A 180 30.80 -0.93 -4.72
C SER A 180 31.93 -1.51 -5.55
N VAL A 181 31.75 -1.60 -6.86
CA VAL A 181 32.85 -1.97 -7.76
C VAL A 181 33.66 -0.71 -8.02
N GLU A 182 34.97 -0.75 -7.82
CA GLU A 182 35.85 0.40 -7.99
C GLU A 182 35.68 0.99 -9.40
N GLY A 183 35.34 2.29 -9.47
CA GLY A 183 35.15 3.01 -10.74
C GLY A 183 33.80 2.82 -11.43
N SER A 184 32.83 2.10 -10.85
CA SER A 184 31.50 1.87 -11.45
C SER A 184 30.33 2.08 -10.47
N GLU A 185 29.10 2.04 -10.99
CA GLU A 185 27.89 2.19 -10.17
C GLU A 185 27.78 1.08 -9.12
N ARG A 186 27.14 1.37 -7.98
CA ARG A 186 26.91 0.35 -6.94
C ARG A 186 26.02 -0.76 -7.48
N VAL A 187 26.42 -2.00 -7.24
CA VAL A 187 25.74 -3.22 -7.71
C VAL A 187 25.14 -3.97 -6.52
N ALA A 188 23.93 -4.48 -6.66
CA ALA A 188 23.32 -5.33 -5.65
C ALA A 188 23.61 -6.81 -5.96
N THR A 189 24.28 -7.51 -5.05
CA THR A 189 24.40 -8.97 -5.13
C THR A 189 23.08 -9.59 -4.69
N CYS A 190 22.56 -10.52 -5.50
CA CYS A 190 21.26 -11.13 -5.27
C CYS A 190 21.15 -12.55 -5.82
N ASN A 191 20.17 -13.28 -5.32
CA ASN A 191 19.69 -14.52 -5.93
C ASN A 191 18.46 -14.22 -6.79
N ILE A 192 18.33 -14.83 -7.97
CA ILE A 192 17.22 -14.58 -8.88
C ILE A 192 16.38 -15.85 -9.05
N ALA A 193 15.19 -15.84 -8.45
CA ALA A 193 14.23 -16.93 -8.59
C ALA A 193 13.32 -16.74 -9.80
N LEU A 194 13.31 -17.75 -10.68
CA LEU A 194 12.43 -17.88 -11.82
C LEU A 194 11.11 -18.49 -11.36
N ARG A 195 10.00 -17.77 -11.56
CA ARG A 195 8.67 -18.29 -11.23
C ARG A 195 8.17 -19.18 -12.38
N ARG A 196 8.75 -20.37 -12.56
CA ARG A 196 8.18 -21.44 -13.38
C ARG A 196 7.35 -22.35 -12.48
N TRP A 197 6.09 -22.55 -12.83
CA TRP A 197 5.24 -23.56 -12.19
C TRP A 197 5.59 -24.93 -12.77
N PRO A 198 5.65 -26.04 -12.02
CA PRO A 198 5.39 -26.20 -10.59
C PRO A 198 6.63 -26.09 -9.66
N LEU A 199 7.85 -26.09 -10.20
CA LEU A 199 9.10 -26.00 -9.43
C LEU A 199 9.84 -24.71 -9.78
N GLY A 200 9.97 -23.80 -8.81
CA GLY A 200 10.75 -22.58 -8.99
C GLY A 200 12.21 -22.93 -9.26
N LYS A 201 12.74 -22.49 -10.41
CA LYS A 201 14.16 -22.67 -10.76
C LYS A 201 14.95 -21.43 -10.36
N ASP A 202 16.21 -21.62 -10.00
CA ASP A 202 17.17 -20.52 -9.83
C ASP A 202 17.75 -20.15 -11.20
N PHE A 203 17.83 -18.86 -11.48
CA PHE A 203 18.43 -18.34 -12.70
C PHE A 203 19.93 -18.64 -12.75
N ALA A 204 20.62 -18.56 -11.61
CA ALA A 204 22.04 -18.90 -11.50
C ALA A 204 22.29 -20.36 -11.89
N HIS A 205 21.43 -21.26 -11.38
CA HIS A 205 21.48 -22.68 -11.74
C HIS A 205 21.18 -22.90 -13.23
N GLU A 206 20.22 -22.17 -13.82
CA GLU A 206 19.91 -22.31 -15.25
C GLU A 206 21.12 -21.93 -16.12
N LEU A 207 21.78 -20.81 -15.81
CA LEU A 207 23.01 -20.39 -16.51
C LEU A 207 24.13 -21.43 -16.41
N VAL A 208 24.42 -21.93 -15.21
CA VAL A 208 25.46 -22.95 -14.99
C VAL A 208 25.11 -24.25 -15.72
N SER A 209 23.84 -24.69 -15.64
CA SER A 209 23.40 -25.93 -16.28
C SER A 209 23.50 -25.91 -17.81
N HIS A 210 23.44 -24.71 -18.41
CA HIS A 210 23.58 -24.52 -19.84
C HIS A 210 25.03 -24.19 -20.27
N GLY A 211 25.98 -24.14 -19.32
CA GLY A 211 27.38 -23.82 -19.59
C GLY A 211 27.65 -22.34 -19.85
N TYR A 212 26.73 -21.44 -19.50
CA TYR A 212 26.86 -19.99 -19.67
C TYR A 212 27.43 -19.30 -18.43
N ALA A 213 27.72 -20.05 -17.38
CA ALA A 213 28.29 -19.51 -16.16
C ALA A 213 29.03 -20.59 -15.35
N GLU A 214 29.97 -20.13 -14.53
CA GLU A 214 30.77 -20.96 -13.63
C GLU A 214 30.50 -20.59 -12.17
N CYS A 215 30.49 -21.59 -11.30
CA CYS A 215 30.34 -21.37 -9.86
C CYS A 215 31.64 -20.85 -9.26
N ILE A 216 31.55 -19.76 -8.50
CA ILE A 216 32.68 -19.18 -7.77
C ILE A 216 32.46 -19.37 -6.27
N PRO A 217 33.53 -19.69 -5.51
CA PRO A 217 33.46 -19.70 -4.05
C PRO A 217 33.22 -18.27 -3.52
N GLU A 218 32.00 -18.01 -3.07
CA GLU A 218 31.64 -16.81 -2.30
C GLU A 218 31.12 -17.25 -0.92
N ASN A 219 31.70 -16.70 0.16
CA ASN A 219 31.27 -17.03 1.52
C ASN A 219 30.02 -16.22 1.89
N LEU A 220 28.89 -16.90 2.11
CA LEU A 220 27.61 -16.29 2.48
C LEU A 220 27.67 -15.47 3.78
N GLU A 221 28.58 -15.80 4.70
CA GLU A 221 28.76 -15.09 5.98
C GLU A 221 29.18 -13.63 5.76
N ASN A 222 29.86 -13.33 4.64
CA ASN A 222 30.25 -11.97 4.28
C ASN A 222 29.04 -11.08 3.93
N TYR A 223 27.86 -11.67 3.73
CA TYR A 223 26.66 -11.00 3.24
C TYR A 223 25.59 -10.85 4.34
N ASP A 224 25.81 -11.39 5.54
CA ASP A 224 24.83 -11.37 6.64
C ASP A 224 24.60 -9.99 7.25
N ASN A 225 25.58 -9.10 7.12
CA ASN A 225 25.49 -7.73 7.68
C ASN A 225 24.75 -6.76 6.74
N GLY A 226 24.47 -7.15 5.49
CA GLY A 226 23.77 -6.32 4.50
C GLY A 226 24.47 -4.99 4.16
N SER A 227 25.72 -4.81 4.61
CA SER A 227 26.56 -3.62 4.46
C SER A 227 27.63 -3.80 3.40
#